data_AF-A0AAI9WMX8-F1
#
_entry.id   AF-A0AAI9WMX8-F1
#
_cell.length_a   1.000
_cell.length_b   1.000
_cell.length_c   1.000
_cell.angle_alpha   90.00
_cell.angle_beta   90.00
_cell.angle_gamma   90.00
#
_symmetry.space_group_name_H-M   'P 1'
#
loop_
_entity.id
_entity.type
_entity.pdbx_description
1 polymer ?
#
loop_
_entity_poly.entity_id
_entity_poly.type
_entity_poly.pdbx_seq_one_letter_code
_entity_poly.pdbx_strand_id
1 'polypeptide(L)'
;MGGPEIDMGLTEVFTDDEGNHYGKKIGELLSKFAETLNRKLTARNRLQSLARNTTSKRKRRNILRFNLGSERFEALKARMKAQIRCCINHALNEIFKKAPADAYIVEELSANFLQDKKWSKRVKRLLSGWVRGIIGERLAFKAAERQVKLVKVASSYSS
;
A
#
# COMPACT_ATOMS: atom_id res chain seq x y z
N MET A 1 14.53 -26.28 -11.30
CA MET A 1 13.75 -25.26 -12.03
C MET A 1 14.13 -23.92 -11.43
N GLY A 2 14.96 -23.13 -12.11
CA GLY A 2 15.30 -21.76 -11.70
C GLY A 2 14.54 -20.80 -12.62
N GLY A 3 13.57 -20.08 -12.07
CA GLY A 3 12.96 -18.93 -12.73
C GLY A 3 13.45 -17.66 -12.02
N PRO A 4 13.32 -16.46 -12.62
CA PRO A 4 13.81 -15.23 -12.02
C PRO A 4 13.20 -15.02 -10.63
N GLU A 5 14.06 -14.70 -9.68
CA GLU A 5 13.67 -14.36 -8.32
C GLU A 5 13.33 -12.88 -8.25
N ILE A 6 12.17 -12.58 -7.67
CA ILE A 6 11.72 -11.20 -7.48
C ILE A 6 11.47 -10.98 -6.00
N ASP A 7 12.24 -10.07 -5.42
CA ASP A 7 12.01 -9.57 -4.06
C ASP A 7 11.15 -8.29 -4.10
N MET A 8 10.36 -8.05 -3.06
CA MET A 8 9.50 -6.88 -2.93
C MET A 8 10.03 -5.89 -1.88
N GLY A 9 10.23 -4.64 -2.28
CA GLY A 9 10.79 -3.59 -1.42
C GLY A 9 9.80 -2.50 -0.99
N LEU A 10 10.26 -1.62 -0.07
CA LEU A 10 9.54 -0.41 0.34
C LEU A 10 9.92 0.82 -0.51
N THR A 11 11.18 0.91 -0.90
CA THR A 11 11.74 1.98 -1.74
C THR A 11 11.40 1.75 -3.22
N GLU A 12 11.40 0.49 -3.64
CA GLU A 12 11.05 -0.01 -4.96
C GLU A 12 10.03 -1.13 -4.81
N VAL A 13 9.11 -1.27 -5.77
CA VAL A 13 8.07 -2.32 -5.67
C VAL A 13 8.70 -3.70 -5.79
N PHE A 14 9.71 -3.83 -6.66
CA PHE A 14 10.38 -5.09 -6.93
C PHE A 14 11.87 -4.89 -7.23
N THR A 15 12.67 -5.89 -6.88
CA THR A 15 14.08 -6.06 -7.28
C THR A 15 14.22 -7.46 -7.90
N ASP A 16 14.84 -7.55 -9.07
CA ASP A 16 15.19 -8.85 -9.68
C ASP A 16 16.57 -9.34 -9.20
N ASP A 17 16.89 -10.59 -9.50
CA ASP A 17 18.16 -11.27 -9.19
C ASP A 17 19.39 -10.61 -9.85
N GLU A 18 19.18 -9.81 -10.89
CA GLU A 18 20.21 -8.97 -11.52
C GLU A 18 20.42 -7.61 -10.81
N GLY A 19 19.63 -7.30 -9.78
CA GLY A 19 19.72 -6.06 -9.02
C GLY A 19 18.99 -4.87 -9.65
N ASN A 20 18.12 -5.09 -10.65
CA ASN A 20 17.31 -4.02 -11.22
C ASN A 20 16.12 -3.68 -10.32
N HIS A 21 15.93 -2.39 -10.07
CA HIS A 21 14.83 -1.90 -9.23
C HIS A 21 13.67 -1.32 -10.04
N TYR A 22 12.45 -1.77 -9.74
CA TYR A 22 11.22 -1.37 -10.44
C TYR A 22 10.26 -0.64 -9.51
N GLY A 23 9.57 0.39 -10.03
CA GLY A 23 8.57 1.11 -9.24
C GLY A 23 9.13 1.97 -8.09
N LYS A 24 10.31 2.56 -8.27
CA LYS A 24 11.05 3.44 -7.33
C LYS A 24 10.24 4.58 -6.67
N LYS A 25 9.04 4.88 -7.16
CA LYS A 25 8.14 5.92 -6.60
C LYS A 25 7.22 5.39 -5.49
N ILE A 26 7.19 4.08 -5.26
CA ILE A 26 6.24 3.47 -4.31
C ILE A 26 6.47 3.97 -2.89
N GLY A 27 7.73 4.09 -2.45
CA GLY A 27 8.08 4.57 -1.11
C GLY A 27 7.57 5.98 -0.84
N GLU A 28 7.70 6.90 -1.81
CA GLU A 28 7.18 8.27 -1.72
C GLU A 28 5.64 8.27 -1.64
N LEU A 29 4.98 7.50 -2.52
CA LEU A 29 3.52 7.40 -2.55
C LEU A 29 2.96 6.84 -1.23
N LEU A 30 3.59 5.80 -0.70
CA LEU A 30 3.23 5.19 0.58
C LEU A 30 3.44 6.16 1.74
N SER A 31 4.56 6.86 1.77
CA SER A 31 4.88 7.87 2.79
C SER A 31 3.88 9.01 2.79
N LYS A 32 3.56 9.55 1.60
CA LYS A 32 2.56 10.60 1.42
C LYS A 32 1.16 10.15 1.86
N PHE A 33 0.80 8.90 1.56
CA PHE A 33 -0.45 8.30 1.99
C PHE A 33 -0.51 8.14 3.52
N ALA A 34 0.56 7.64 4.12
CA ALA A 34 0.70 7.49 5.57
C ALA A 34 0.53 8.82 6.30
N GLU A 35 1.28 9.84 5.88
CA GLU A 35 1.24 11.17 6.49
C GLU A 35 -0.16 11.80 6.36
N THR A 36 -0.74 11.71 5.17
CA THR A 36 -2.08 12.24 4.90
C THR A 36 -3.13 11.58 5.77
N LEU A 37 -3.11 10.24 5.89
CA LEU A 37 -4.00 9.50 6.76
C LEU A 37 -3.80 9.86 8.23
N ASN A 38 -2.56 9.91 8.69
CA ASN A 38 -2.24 10.22 10.09
C ASN A 38 -2.78 11.60 10.48
N ARG A 39 -2.54 12.61 9.66
CA ARG A 39 -3.03 13.98 9.86
C ARG A 39 -4.57 14.04 9.88
N LYS A 40 -5.23 13.43 8.88
CA LYS A 40 -6.70 13.46 8.77
C LYS A 40 -7.38 12.70 9.90
N LEU A 41 -6.91 11.50 10.24
CA LEU A 41 -7.47 10.71 11.33
C LEU A 41 -7.29 11.39 12.68
N THR A 42 -6.12 12.01 12.93
CA THR A 42 -5.87 12.77 14.16
C THR A 42 -6.85 13.94 14.31
N ALA A 43 -7.03 14.75 13.25
CA ALA A 43 -7.97 15.87 13.27
C ALA A 43 -9.42 15.39 13.46
N ARG A 44 -9.81 14.31 12.78
CA ARG A 44 -11.15 13.72 12.93
C ARG A 44 -11.39 13.17 14.33
N ASN A 45 -10.41 12.52 14.95
CA ASN A 45 -10.51 12.03 16.32
C ASN A 45 -10.75 13.17 17.32
N ARG A 46 -10.06 14.31 17.15
CA ARG A 46 -10.27 15.51 17.98
C ARG A 46 -11.70 16.04 17.83
N LEU A 47 -12.19 16.16 16.59
CA LEU A 47 -13.56 16.58 16.31
C LEU A 47 -14.60 15.60 16.84
N GLN A 48 -14.34 14.29 16.76
CA GLN A 48 -15.19 13.25 17.31
C GLN A 48 -15.30 13.37 18.84
N SER A 49 -14.18 13.63 19.51
CA SER A 49 -14.15 13.88 20.96
C SER A 49 -14.96 15.13 21.31
N LEU A 50 -14.76 16.23 20.58
CA LEU A 50 -15.52 17.47 20.78
C LEU A 50 -17.03 17.28 20.57
N ALA A 51 -17.42 16.54 19.53
CA ALA A 51 -18.82 16.23 19.27
C ALA A 51 -19.47 15.38 20.37
N ARG A 52 -18.70 14.48 21.00
CA ARG A 52 -19.17 13.66 22.13
C ARG A 52 -19.33 14.48 23.41
N ASN A 53 -18.41 15.39 23.68
CA ASN A 53 -18.34 16.10 24.96
C ASN A 53 -19.10 17.42 24.98
N THR A 54 -19.55 17.94 23.83
CA THR A 54 -20.28 19.22 23.81
C THR A 54 -21.73 19.08 24.29
N THR A 55 -22.14 19.99 25.16
CA THR A 55 -23.53 20.12 25.64
C THR A 55 -24.46 20.75 24.59
N SER A 56 -23.92 21.49 23.62
CA SER A 56 -24.70 22.15 22.57
C SER A 56 -25.14 21.18 21.46
N LYS A 57 -26.45 20.91 21.38
CA LYS A 57 -27.05 20.08 20.32
C LYS A 57 -26.78 20.63 18.92
N ARG A 58 -26.80 21.96 18.75
CA ARG A 58 -26.50 22.64 17.47
C ARG A 58 -25.04 22.42 17.06
N LYS A 59 -24.10 22.63 17.99
CA LYS A 59 -22.66 22.42 17.73
C LYS A 59 -22.36 20.98 17.36
N ARG A 60 -22.90 20.02 18.11
CA ARG A 60 -22.74 18.58 17.82
C ARG A 60 -23.22 18.23 16.41
N ARG A 61 -24.43 18.67 16.03
CA ARG A 61 -25.01 18.42 14.69
C ARG A 61 -24.12 18.98 13.58
N ASN A 62 -23.61 20.20 13.75
CA ASN A 62 -22.75 20.85 12.77
C ASN A 62 -21.42 20.11 12.60
N ILE A 63 -20.78 19.68 13.69
CA ILE A 63 -19.52 18.91 13.62
C ILE A 63 -19.73 17.60 12.85
N LEU A 64 -20.81 16.87 13.15
CA LEU A 64 -21.12 15.59 12.50
C LEU A 64 -21.38 15.78 11.00
N ARG A 65 -22.19 16.77 10.63
CA ARG A 65 -22.61 16.99 9.24
C ARG A 65 -21.52 17.61 8.37
N PHE A 66 -20.82 18.62 8.86
CA PHE A 66 -19.96 19.46 8.02
C PHE A 66 -18.46 19.16 8.17
N ASN A 67 -18.03 18.59 9.30
CA ASN A 67 -16.61 18.33 9.55
C ASN A 67 -16.27 16.83 9.50
N LEU A 68 -17.18 15.97 9.97
CA LEU A 68 -16.99 14.52 10.03
C LEU A 68 -17.63 13.75 8.88
N GLY A 69 -18.08 14.42 7.82
CA GLY A 69 -18.47 13.77 6.56
C GLY A 69 -17.35 12.86 6.01
N SER A 70 -17.73 11.72 5.44
CA SER A 70 -16.80 10.70 4.95
C SER A 70 -16.45 10.87 3.47
N GLU A 71 -17.37 11.37 2.65
CA GLU A 71 -17.27 11.40 1.18
C GLU A 71 -15.92 11.95 0.66
N ARG A 72 -15.55 13.18 1.04
CA ARG A 72 -14.27 13.79 0.62
C ARG A 72 -13.05 13.01 1.11
N PHE A 73 -13.15 12.39 2.30
CA PHE A 73 -12.06 11.61 2.87
C PHE A 73 -11.92 10.25 2.18
N GLU A 74 -13.02 9.60 1.84
CA GLU A 74 -13.05 8.36 1.06
C GLU A 74 -12.55 8.59 -0.36
N ALA A 75 -13.01 9.65 -1.03
CA ALA A 75 -12.54 10.02 -2.37
C ALA A 75 -11.03 10.30 -2.41
N LEU A 76 -10.49 11.00 -1.41
CA LEU A 76 -9.05 11.22 -1.25
C LEU A 76 -8.31 9.88 -1.11
N LYS A 77 -8.80 8.99 -0.22
CA LYS A 77 -8.20 7.66 -0.06
C LYS A 77 -8.22 6.89 -1.37
N ALA A 78 -9.36 6.83 -2.05
CA ALA A 78 -9.50 6.13 -3.33
C ALA A 78 -8.50 6.63 -4.38
N ARG A 79 -8.33 7.95 -4.51
CA ARG A 79 -7.35 8.55 -5.43
C ARG A 79 -5.92 8.12 -5.13
N MET A 80 -5.51 8.19 -3.86
CA MET A 80 -4.14 7.81 -3.47
C MET A 80 -3.90 6.30 -3.63
N LYS A 81 -4.91 5.48 -3.31
CA LYS A 81 -4.89 4.04 -3.57
C LYS A 81 -4.74 3.72 -5.06
N ALA A 82 -5.43 4.46 -5.93
CA ALA A 82 -5.33 4.30 -7.37
C ALA A 82 -3.92 4.65 -7.91
N GLN A 83 -3.29 5.69 -7.37
CA GLN A 83 -1.91 6.05 -7.72
C GLN A 83 -0.91 4.93 -7.36
N ILE A 84 -1.05 4.38 -6.15
CA ILE A 84 -0.25 3.23 -5.68
C ILE A 84 -0.47 2.01 -6.59
N ARG A 85 -1.73 1.68 -6.90
CA ARG A 85 -2.08 0.58 -7.81
C ARG A 85 -1.45 0.77 -9.20
N CYS A 86 -1.47 1.99 -9.72
CA CYS A 86 -0.88 2.34 -11.01
C CYS A 86 0.64 2.11 -10.99
N CYS A 87 1.32 2.58 -9.93
CA CYS A 87 2.76 2.36 -9.76
C CYS A 87 3.13 0.86 -9.73
N ILE A 88 2.37 0.06 -8.98
CA ILE A 88 2.57 -1.40 -8.90
C ILE A 88 2.37 -2.05 -10.27
N ASN A 89 1.28 -1.71 -10.97
CA ASN A 89 1.00 -2.24 -12.30
C ASN A 89 2.10 -1.90 -13.30
N HIS A 90 2.62 -0.68 -13.25
CA HIS A 90 3.70 -0.26 -14.12
C HIS A 90 4.96 -1.09 -13.85
N ALA A 91 5.35 -1.23 -12.58
CA ALA A 91 6.50 -2.05 -12.18
C ALA A 91 6.36 -3.51 -12.64
N LEU A 92 5.20 -4.13 -12.42
CA LEU A 92 4.91 -5.50 -12.89
C LEU A 92 5.03 -5.64 -14.42
N ASN A 93 4.46 -4.69 -15.16
CA ASN A 93 4.53 -4.71 -16.62
C ASN A 93 5.98 -4.54 -17.11
N GLU A 94 6.79 -3.73 -16.42
CA GLU A 94 8.21 -3.55 -16.76
C GLU A 94 9.01 -4.83 -16.52
N ILE A 95 8.85 -5.50 -15.38
CA ILE A 95 9.53 -6.75 -15.06
C ILE A 95 9.20 -7.82 -16.10
N PHE A 96 7.91 -8.05 -16.35
CA PHE A 96 7.47 -9.05 -17.31
C PHE A 96 7.93 -8.75 -18.74
N LYS A 97 8.24 -7.50 -19.06
CA LYS A 97 8.80 -7.11 -20.35
C LYS A 97 10.31 -7.31 -20.41
N LYS A 98 11.04 -6.97 -19.34
CA LYS A 98 12.51 -6.99 -19.33
C LYS A 98 13.09 -8.38 -19.07
N ALA A 99 12.47 -9.14 -18.18
CA ALA A 99 12.91 -10.46 -17.79
C ALA A 99 11.81 -11.49 -18.05
N PRO A 100 11.43 -11.76 -19.32
CA PRO A 100 10.34 -12.68 -19.64
C PRO A 100 10.65 -14.10 -19.15
N ALA A 101 9.70 -14.73 -18.47
CA ALA A 101 9.84 -16.10 -17.98
C ALA A 101 8.47 -16.80 -17.86
N ASP A 102 8.48 -18.13 -17.95
CA ASP A 102 7.27 -18.95 -17.76
C ASP A 102 6.86 -19.06 -16.28
N ALA A 103 7.81 -18.83 -15.37
CA ALA A 103 7.60 -18.85 -13.94
C ALA A 103 8.50 -17.84 -13.22
N TYR A 104 7.94 -17.16 -12.21
CA TYR A 104 8.68 -16.31 -11.29
C TYR A 104 8.58 -16.83 -9.87
N ILE A 105 9.67 -16.72 -9.14
CA ILE A 105 9.73 -17.00 -7.71
C ILE A 105 9.55 -15.65 -7.00
N VAL A 106 8.55 -15.55 -6.13
CA VAL A 106 8.18 -14.29 -5.46
C VAL A 106 8.22 -14.48 -3.95
N GLU A 107 9.03 -13.67 -3.30
CA GLU A 107 9.10 -13.63 -1.84
C GLU A 107 7.93 -12.85 -1.25
N GLU A 108 7.42 -13.30 -0.09
CA GLU A 108 6.35 -12.58 0.59
C GLU A 108 6.87 -11.32 1.30
N LEU A 109 6.22 -10.18 1.06
CA LEU A 109 6.58 -8.91 1.70
C LEU A 109 6.44 -9.03 3.22
N SER A 110 7.56 -8.84 3.93
CA SER A 110 7.63 -8.95 5.38
C SER A 110 6.51 -8.18 6.08
N ALA A 111 5.91 -8.77 7.11
CA ALA A 111 4.86 -8.10 7.90
C ALA A 111 5.30 -6.74 8.48
N ASN A 112 6.61 -6.58 8.68
CA ASN A 112 7.24 -5.39 9.21
C ASN A 112 7.76 -4.43 8.14
N PHE A 113 7.38 -4.56 6.86
CA PHE A 113 7.96 -3.76 5.77
C PHE A 113 7.80 -2.22 5.92
N LEU A 114 6.92 -1.73 6.82
CA LEU A 114 6.80 -0.32 7.18
C LEU A 114 7.40 -0.06 8.58
N GLN A 115 8.74 0.01 8.66
CA GLN A 115 9.44 0.16 9.95
C GLN A 115 9.51 1.61 10.46
N ASP A 116 9.23 2.63 9.64
CA ASP A 116 9.43 4.04 10.00
C ASP A 116 8.72 4.42 11.32
N LYS A 117 9.49 4.81 12.34
CA LYS A 117 9.00 5.18 13.68
C LYS A 117 8.08 6.41 13.68
N LYS A 118 8.03 7.19 12.60
CA LYS A 118 7.28 8.46 12.47
C LYS A 118 5.76 8.30 12.44
N TRP A 119 5.21 7.14 12.08
CA TRP A 119 3.76 6.95 11.93
C TRP A 119 3.10 6.17 13.06
N SER A 120 1.83 6.49 13.36
CA SER A 120 1.06 5.77 14.37
C SER A 120 0.86 4.29 14.02
N LYS A 121 0.82 3.40 15.02
CA LYS A 121 0.59 1.95 14.84
C LYS A 121 -0.65 1.66 13.98
N ARG A 122 -1.70 2.46 14.13
CA ARG A 122 -2.94 2.34 13.34
C ARG A 122 -2.69 2.58 11.86
N VAL A 123 -1.93 3.61 11.50
CA VAL A 123 -1.59 3.93 10.11
C VAL A 123 -0.72 2.84 9.52
N LYS A 124 0.33 2.40 10.25
CA LYS A 124 1.18 1.29 9.83
C LYS A 124 0.39 0.01 9.53
N ARG A 125 -0.49 -0.40 10.44
CA ARG A 125 -1.32 -1.60 10.26
C ARG A 125 -2.23 -1.50 9.03
N LEU A 126 -2.88 -0.34 8.86
CA LEU A 126 -3.80 -0.11 7.74
C LEU A 126 -3.06 -0.14 6.40
N LEU A 127 -1.89 0.49 6.33
CA LEU A 127 -1.04 0.49 5.14
C LEU A 127 -0.47 -0.89 4.86
N SER A 128 0.10 -1.54 5.88
CA SER A 128 0.83 -2.78 5.70
C SER A 128 -0.06 -3.90 5.16
N GLY A 129 -1.26 -4.08 5.74
CA GLY A 129 -2.19 -5.09 5.24
C GLY A 129 -2.75 -4.75 3.86
N TRP A 130 -3.13 -3.49 3.63
CA TRP A 130 -3.74 -3.09 2.37
C TRP A 130 -2.76 -3.12 1.18
N VAL A 131 -1.51 -2.67 1.39
CA VAL A 131 -0.48 -2.66 0.33
C VAL A 131 -0.08 -4.08 -0.06
N ARG A 132 0.09 -4.97 0.91
CA ARG A 132 0.35 -6.40 0.64
C ARG A 132 -0.80 -7.02 -0.16
N GLY A 133 -2.04 -6.75 0.26
CA GLY A 133 -3.23 -7.21 -0.44
C GLY A 133 -3.27 -6.75 -1.89
N ILE A 134 -3.03 -5.46 -2.16
CA ILE A 134 -3.07 -4.95 -3.53
C ILE A 134 -1.89 -5.45 -4.38
N ILE A 135 -0.68 -5.57 -3.83
CA ILE A 135 0.45 -6.13 -4.59
C ILE A 135 0.14 -7.59 -4.95
N GLY A 136 -0.29 -8.40 -4.00
CA GLY A 136 -0.66 -9.80 -4.23
C GLY A 136 -1.78 -9.96 -5.26
N GLU A 137 -2.84 -9.14 -5.16
CA GLU A 137 -3.95 -9.11 -6.14
C GLU A 137 -3.43 -8.74 -7.54
N ARG A 138 -2.62 -7.69 -7.64
CA ARG A 138 -2.15 -7.18 -8.94
C ARG A 138 -1.12 -8.11 -9.59
N LEU A 139 -0.24 -8.71 -8.81
CA LEU A 139 0.72 -9.71 -9.26
C LEU A 139 -0.02 -10.93 -9.83
N ALA A 140 -0.97 -11.50 -9.08
CA ALA A 140 -1.78 -12.63 -9.55
C ALA A 140 -2.55 -12.30 -10.83
N PHE A 141 -3.18 -11.12 -10.89
CA PHE A 141 -3.90 -10.67 -12.08
C PHE A 141 -2.98 -10.54 -13.30
N LYS A 142 -1.81 -9.91 -13.14
CA LYS A 142 -0.88 -9.63 -14.24
C LYS A 142 -0.13 -10.86 -14.73
N ALA A 143 0.13 -11.82 -13.85
CA ALA A 143 0.68 -13.13 -14.20
C ALA A 143 -0.35 -13.96 -14.97
N ALA A 144 -1.60 -14.02 -14.50
CA ALA A 144 -2.69 -14.71 -15.21
C ALA A 144 -2.94 -14.14 -16.61
N GLU A 145 -2.94 -12.81 -16.76
CA GLU A 145 -3.05 -12.11 -18.05
C GLU A 145 -1.97 -12.56 -19.06
N ARG A 146 -0.80 -12.99 -18.58
CA ARG A 146 0.36 -13.40 -19.39
C ARG A 146 0.61 -14.91 -19.40
N GLN A 147 -0.26 -15.70 -18.75
CA GLN A 147 -0.10 -17.15 -18.61
C GLN A 147 1.22 -17.55 -17.91
N VAL A 148 1.69 -16.70 -17.01
CA VAL A 148 2.92 -16.89 -16.23
C VAL A 148 2.60 -17.54 -14.88
N LYS A 149 3.42 -18.51 -14.46
CA LYS A 149 3.32 -19.15 -13.15
C LYS A 149 3.97 -18.29 -12.06
N LEU A 150 3.34 -18.24 -10.89
CA LEU A 150 3.91 -17.62 -9.69
C LEU A 150 4.19 -18.69 -8.63
N VAL A 151 5.42 -18.74 -8.16
CA VAL A 151 5.83 -19.61 -7.04
C VAL A 151 6.12 -18.72 -5.85
N LYS A 152 5.27 -18.77 -4.82
CA LYS A 152 5.48 -17.99 -3.60
C LYS A 152 6.38 -18.74 -2.64
N VAL A 153 7.38 -18.07 -2.12
CA VAL A 153 8.29 -18.57 -1.08
C VAL A 153 8.19 -17.69 0.17
N ALA A 154 8.28 -18.33 1.33
CA ALA A 154 8.24 -17.61 2.61
C ALA A 154 9.58 -16.89 2.84
N SER A 155 9.53 -15.62 3.24
CA SER A 155 10.75 -14.80 3.47
C SER A 155 11.59 -15.26 4.68
N SER A 156 11.22 -16.34 5.37
CA SER A 156 11.98 -16.92 6.48
C SER A 156 13.13 -17.82 6.03
N TYR A 157 13.27 -18.06 4.73
CA TYR A 157 14.28 -18.94 4.15
C TYR A 157 15.33 -18.21 3.30
N SER A 158 15.19 -16.89 3.16
CA SER A 158 16.10 -16.00 2.44
C SER A 158 16.77 -15.06 3.45
N SER A 159 18.08 -15.24 3.66
CA SER A 159 18.93 -14.46 4.58
C SER A 159 20.30 -14.23 3.96
#